data_AF-A0A969E2E8-F1
#
_entry.id   AF-A0A969E2E8-F1
#
_cell.length_a   1.000
_cell.length_b   1.000
_cell.length_c   1.000
_cell.angle_alpha   90.00
_cell.angle_beta   90.00
_cell.angle_gamma   90.00
#
_symmetry.space_group_name_H-M   'P 1'
#
loop_
_entity.id
_entity.type
_entity.pdbx_description
1 polymer ?
#
loop_
_entity_poly.entity_id
_entity_poly.type
_entity_poly.pdbx_seq_one_letter_code
_entity_poly.pdbx_strand_id
1 'polypeptide(L)'
;MWAVEQLYNGLVYLDDSLRIIPCLAKSWSISADGLTYRFVLNNNVHFHDNLCFTNGKGRLMTSSDVVYSFNRIIDSTINSPGSWIFKNRVCTKNPFEADPTIQLFCCI
;
A
#
# COMPACT_ATOMS: atom_id res chain seq x y z
N MET A 1 -18.34 -10.58 1.23
CA MET A 1 -16.99 -10.98 1.63
C MET A 1 -16.26 -11.43 0.38
N TRP A 2 -15.25 -10.68 -0.04
CA TRP A 2 -14.51 -10.98 -1.27
C TRP A 2 -13.32 -11.87 -0.92
N ALA A 3 -13.03 -12.89 -1.73
CA ALA A 3 -11.92 -13.82 -1.44
C ALA A 3 -10.55 -13.11 -1.27
N VAL A 4 -10.38 -11.95 -1.91
CA VAL A 4 -9.19 -11.12 -1.78
C VAL A 4 -8.97 -10.57 -0.37
N GLU A 5 -10.02 -10.33 0.42
CA GLU A 5 -9.92 -9.83 1.80
C GLU A 5 -9.36 -10.90 2.76
N GLN A 6 -9.42 -12.17 2.37
CA GLN A 6 -8.83 -13.29 3.14
C GLN A 6 -7.35 -13.53 2.80
N LEU A 7 -6.85 -12.92 1.71
CA LEU A 7 -5.52 -13.17 1.16
C LEU A 7 -4.60 -11.95 1.25
N TYR A 8 -5.15 -10.74 1.30
CA TYR A 8 -4.39 -9.50 1.25
C TYR A 8 -4.90 -8.51 2.30
N ASN A 9 -3.97 -7.71 2.81
CA ASN A 9 -4.25 -6.62 3.74
C ASN A 9 -3.99 -5.27 3.08
N GLY A 10 -4.81 -4.27 3.43
CA GLY A 10 -4.61 -2.88 3.04
C GLY A 10 -3.71 -2.11 4.02
N LEU A 11 -3.38 -0.87 3.68
CA LEU A 11 -2.69 0.04 4.62
C LEU A 11 -3.54 0.29 5.87
N VAL A 12 -4.84 0.44 5.68
CA VAL A 12 -5.85 0.65 6.72
C VAL A 12 -7.02 -0.30 6.50
N TYR A 13 -7.86 -0.45 7.53
CA TYR A 13 -9.07 -1.24 7.49
C TYR A 13 -10.26 -0.41 7.99
N LEU A 14 -11.48 -0.77 7.60
CA LEU A 14 -12.71 -0.18 8.15
C LEU A 14 -13.33 -1.16 9.13
N ASP A 15 -13.49 -0.76 10.39
CA ASP A 15 -14.17 -1.60 11.38
C ASP A 15 -15.70 -1.67 11.13
N ASP A 16 -16.40 -2.44 11.95
CA ASP A 16 -17.87 -2.61 11.85
C ASP A 16 -18.65 -1.29 11.99
N SER A 17 -18.00 -0.24 12.52
CA SER A 17 -18.54 1.12 12.65
C SER A 17 -18.07 2.07 11.54
N LEU A 18 -17.44 1.53 10.48
CA LEU A 18 -16.86 2.28 9.36
C LEU A 18 -15.76 3.27 9.76
N ARG A 19 -15.10 3.02 10.88
CA ARG A 19 -13.96 3.84 11.31
C ARG A 19 -12.69 3.28 10.68
N ILE A 20 -11.84 4.19 10.22
CA ILE A 20 -10.52 3.84 9.70
C ILE A 20 -9.62 3.42 10.87
N ILE A 21 -9.15 2.18 10.84
CA ILE A 21 -8.25 1.61 11.84
C ILE A 21 -6.92 1.14 11.20
N PRO A 22 -5.83 1.06 11.99
CA PRO A 22 -4.55 0.53 11.53
C PRO A 22 -4.63 -0.91 10.98
N CYS A 23 -3.83 -1.20 9.95
CA CYS A 23 -3.63 -2.55 9.41
C CYS A 23 -2.15 -2.74 9.08
N LEU A 24 -1.76 -2.75 7.79
CA LEU A 24 -0.33 -2.75 7.42
C LEU A 24 0.38 -1.46 7.83
N ALA A 25 -0.33 -0.33 7.86
CA ALA A 25 0.14 0.91 8.48
C ALA A 25 -0.29 0.97 9.94
N LYS A 26 0.66 1.29 10.83
CA LYS A 26 0.38 1.51 12.27
C LYS A 26 -0.08 2.93 12.57
N SER A 27 0.27 3.90 11.73
CA SER A 27 -0.19 5.28 11.81
C SER A 27 0.00 5.99 10.47
N TRP A 28 -0.65 7.14 10.31
CA TRP A 28 -0.46 8.01 9.15
C TRP A 28 -0.64 9.48 9.54
N SER A 29 -0.06 10.36 8.75
CA SER A 29 -0.22 11.81 8.86
C SER A 29 -0.55 12.40 7.50
N ILE A 30 -1.35 13.45 7.50
CA ILE A 30 -1.78 14.17 6.30
C ILE A 30 -1.15 15.56 6.36
N SER A 31 -0.58 16.05 5.25
CA SER A 31 -0.06 17.40 5.14
C SER A 31 -1.17 18.45 5.29
N ALA A 32 -0.78 19.70 5.59
CA ALA A 32 -1.73 20.79 5.80
C ALA A 32 -2.59 21.12 4.56
N ASP A 33 -2.07 20.87 3.36
CA ASP A 33 -2.79 21.02 2.09
C ASP A 33 -3.68 19.82 1.74
N GLY A 34 -3.59 18.72 2.51
CA GLY A 34 -4.37 17.52 2.27
C GLY A 34 -3.91 16.65 1.10
N LEU A 35 -2.79 16.98 0.45
CA LEU A 35 -2.33 16.31 -0.77
C LEU A 35 -1.25 15.26 -0.54
N THR A 36 -0.57 15.31 0.61
CA THR A 36 0.48 14.35 0.96
C THR A 36 0.06 13.50 2.15
N TYR A 37 -0.02 12.19 1.92
CA TYR A 37 -0.27 11.20 2.95
C TYR A 37 1.02 10.46 3.26
N ARG A 38 1.40 10.42 4.53
CA ARG A 38 2.56 9.69 5.01
C ARG A 38 2.10 8.54 5.90
N PHE A 39 2.29 7.30 5.47
CA PHE A 39 1.99 6.11 6.27
C PHE A 39 3.25 5.56 6.92
N VAL A 40 3.17 5.20 8.19
CA VAL A 40 4.22 4.46 8.90
C VAL A 40 3.82 3.00 8.95
N LEU A 41 4.59 2.10 8.32
CA LEU A 41 4.22 0.69 8.24
C LEU A 41 4.61 -0.10 9.49
N ASN A 42 3.95 -1.24 9.67
CA ASN A 42 4.32 -2.26 10.64
C ASN A 42 5.56 -3.02 10.14
N ASN A 43 6.61 -3.07 10.97
CA ASN A 43 7.89 -3.69 10.65
C ASN A 43 7.98 -5.18 10.97
N ASN A 44 6.89 -5.79 11.45
CA ASN A 44 6.82 -7.20 11.83
C ASN A 44 5.87 -8.00 10.93
N VAL A 45 5.62 -7.52 9.70
CA VAL A 45 4.76 -8.20 8.73
C VAL A 45 5.61 -8.98 7.73
N HIS A 46 5.31 -10.25 7.56
CA HIS A 46 5.94 -11.13 6.58
C HIS A 46 4.94 -11.56 5.52
N PHE A 47 5.44 -11.78 4.30
CA PHE A 47 4.68 -12.53 3.30
C PHE A 47 4.56 -13.99 3.72
N HIS A 48 3.56 -14.69 3.19
CA HIS A 48 3.45 -16.13 3.34
C HIS A 48 4.63 -16.86 2.67
N ASP A 49 5.01 -18.00 3.24
CA ASP A 49 6.01 -18.90 2.65
C ASP A 49 5.55 -19.35 1.25
N ASN A 50 6.43 -19.18 0.26
CA ASN A 50 6.17 -19.54 -1.12
C ASN A 50 7.50 -19.77 -1.85
N LEU A 51 7.52 -20.71 -2.80
CA LEU A 51 8.68 -21.04 -3.63
C LEU A 51 9.22 -19.87 -4.46
N CYS A 52 8.43 -18.80 -4.65
CA CYS A 52 8.91 -17.58 -5.31
C CYS A 52 9.92 -16.79 -4.47
N PHE A 53 9.96 -17.01 -3.16
CA PHE A 53 10.95 -16.42 -2.27
C PHE A 53 12.17 -17.34 -2.12
N THR A 54 13.32 -16.74 -1.80
CA THR A 54 14.56 -17.47 -1.52
C THR A 54 14.32 -18.54 -0.46
N ASN A 55 14.66 -19.80 -0.79
CA ASN A 55 14.46 -20.98 0.06
C ASN A 55 12.99 -21.25 0.45
N GLY A 56 12.02 -20.71 -0.29
CA GLY A 56 10.60 -20.89 0.01
C GLY A 56 10.08 -20.07 1.19
N LYS A 57 10.89 -19.16 1.76
CA LYS A 57 10.58 -18.44 2.99
C LYS A 57 10.16 -17.00 2.74
N GLY A 58 8.99 -16.64 3.25
CA GLY A 58 8.46 -15.29 3.14
C GLY A 58 9.35 -14.26 3.85
N ARG A 59 9.74 -13.22 3.14
CA ARG A 59 10.52 -12.11 3.72
C ARG A 59 9.61 -11.08 4.40
N LEU A 60 10.23 -10.19 5.16
CA LEU A 60 9.59 -8.98 5.66
C LEU A 60 9.03 -8.15 4.49
N MET A 61 7.81 -7.65 4.70
CA MET A 61 7.23 -6.62 3.85
C MET A 61 7.94 -5.29 4.10
N THR A 62 8.21 -4.56 3.03
CA THR A 62 8.87 -3.25 3.05
C THR A 62 7.98 -2.19 2.39
N SER A 63 8.31 -0.91 2.58
CA SER A 63 7.61 0.20 1.91
C SER A 63 7.65 0.07 0.38
N SER A 64 8.73 -0.48 -0.17
CA SER A 64 8.88 -0.74 -1.60
C SER A 64 7.84 -1.71 -2.17
N ASP A 65 7.34 -2.65 -1.37
CA ASP A 65 6.29 -3.58 -1.81
C ASP A 65 4.96 -2.87 -2.05
N VAL A 66 4.62 -1.94 -1.15
CA VAL A 66 3.40 -1.13 -1.28
C VAL A 66 3.51 -0.18 -2.46
N VAL A 67 4.66 0.49 -2.62
CA VAL A 67 4.93 1.36 -3.78
C VAL A 67 4.82 0.58 -5.09
N TYR A 68 5.39 -0.64 -5.14
CA TYR A 68 5.27 -1.50 -6.30
C TYR A 68 3.80 -1.83 -6.61
N SER A 69 3.01 -2.21 -5.60
CA SER A 69 1.58 -2.51 -5.78
C SER A 69 0.80 -1.32 -6.35
N PHE A 70 1.03 -0.10 -5.85
CA PHE A 70 0.34 1.08 -6.35
C PHE A 70 0.80 1.50 -7.74
N ASN A 71 2.11 1.49 -8.00
CA ASN A 71 2.65 1.76 -9.34
C ASN A 71 2.10 0.78 -10.38
N ARG A 72 1.97 -0.51 -10.03
CA ARG A 72 1.40 -1.52 -10.93
C ARG A 72 -0.08 -1.27 -11.25
N ILE A 73 -0.86 -0.67 -10.34
CA ILE A 73 -2.27 -0.36 -10.59
C ILE A 73 -2.41 0.82 -11.57
N ILE A 74 -1.53 1.82 -11.48
CA ILE A 74 -1.57 3.02 -12.32
C ILE A 74 -0.84 2.84 -13.67
N ASP A 75 -0.06 1.77 -13.82
CA ASP A 75 0.60 1.43 -15.07
C ASP A 75 -0.43 1.14 -16.17
N SER A 76 -0.43 1.99 -17.20
CA SER A 76 -1.37 1.91 -18.33
C SER A 76 -1.17 0.66 -19.18
N THR A 77 0.02 0.05 -19.16
CA THR A 77 0.31 -1.17 -19.92
C THR A 77 -0.37 -2.40 -19.33
N ILE A 78 -0.57 -2.41 -18.00
CA ILE A 78 -1.24 -3.49 -17.27
C ILE A 78 -2.76 -3.48 -17.53
N ASN A 79 -3.33 -2.32 -17.89
CA ASN A 79 -4.78 -2.13 -18.07
C ASN A 79 -5.59 -2.64 -16.87
N SER A 80 -5.13 -2.32 -15.65
CA SER A 80 -5.78 -2.77 -14.42
C SER A 80 -7.22 -2.24 -14.34
N PRO A 81 -8.23 -3.09 -14.09
CA PRO A 81 -9.62 -2.67 -13.96
C PRO A 81 -9.85 -1.77 -12.72
N GLY A 82 -8.92 -1.74 -11.77
CA GLY A 82 -8.94 -0.85 -10.60
C GLY A 82 -8.24 0.50 -10.80
N SER A 83 -7.60 0.73 -11.95
CA SER A 83 -6.81 1.95 -12.22
C SER A 83 -7.62 3.26 -12.09
N TRP A 84 -8.94 3.18 -12.32
CA TRP A 84 -9.85 4.34 -12.21
C TRP A 84 -9.84 5.00 -10.83
N ILE A 85 -9.49 4.27 -9.77
CA ILE A 85 -9.42 4.79 -8.40
C ILE A 85 -8.40 5.93 -8.29
N PHE A 86 -7.28 5.81 -9.02
CA PHE A 86 -6.16 6.76 -8.99
C PHE A 86 -6.15 7.73 -10.17
N LYS A 87 -6.95 7.48 -11.21
CA LYS A 87 -6.98 8.30 -12.42
C LYS A 87 -7.31 9.76 -12.08
N ASN A 88 -6.42 10.68 -12.46
CA ASN A 88 -6.51 12.12 -12.18
C ASN A 88 -6.59 12.49 -10.69
N ARG A 89 -6.08 11.64 -9.80
CA ARG A 89 -6.07 11.85 -8.34
C ARG A 89 -4.71 11.54 -7.71
N VAL A 90 -3.66 11.48 -8.53
CA VAL A 90 -2.29 11.29 -8.05
C VAL A 90 -1.36 12.19 -8.84
N CYS A 91 -0.26 12.58 -8.21
CA CYS A 91 0.73 13.45 -8.82
C CYS A 91 1.38 12.78 -10.05
N THR A 92 1.57 13.54 -11.12
CA THR A 92 2.15 13.05 -12.38
C THR A 92 3.59 12.56 -12.24
N LYS A 93 4.32 13.11 -11.26
CA LYS A 93 5.71 12.75 -10.97
C LYS A 93 5.77 12.10 -9.59
N ASN A 94 6.32 10.88 -9.53
CA ASN A 94 6.52 10.09 -8.32
C ASN A 94 5.31 10.09 -7.36
N PRO A 95 4.14 9.55 -7.80
CA PRO A 95 2.93 9.54 -6.98
C PRO A 95 3.08 8.74 -5.69
N PHE A 96 3.98 7.75 -5.68
CA PHE A 96 4.25 6.87 -4.55
C PHE A 96 5.74 6.74 -4.31
N GLU A 97 6.22 7.15 -3.13
CA GLU A 97 7.63 7.08 -2.76
C GLU A 97 7.82 6.25 -1.49
N ALA A 98 8.84 5.37 -1.53
CA ALA A 98 9.25 4.55 -0.40
C ALA A 98 10.44 5.20 0.29
N ASP A 99 10.31 5.45 1.59
CA ASP A 99 11.41 5.83 2.46
C ASP A 99 12.01 4.57 3.11
N PRO A 100 13.35 4.44 3.21
CA PRO A 100 14.01 3.37 3.95
C PRO A 100 13.59 3.27 5.44
N THR A 101 13.04 4.33 6.02
CA THR A 101 12.48 4.36 7.39
C THR A 101 11.01 3.95 7.49
N ILE A 102 10.52 3.18 6.51
CA ILE A 102 9.17 2.60 6.52
C ILE A 102 8.09 3.69 6.42
N GLN A 103 8.34 4.66 5.55
CA GLN A 103 7.38 5.72 5.23
C GLN A 103 6.94 5.53 3.79
N LEU A 104 5.63 5.66 3.57
CA LEU A 104 5.06 5.76 2.23
C LEU A 104 4.50 7.15 2.06
N PHE A 105 4.97 7.87 1.04
CA PHE A 105 4.38 9.14 0.62
C PHE A 105 3.45 8.89 -0.56
N CYS A 106 2.18 9.24 -0.41
CA CYS A 106 1.21 9.28 -1.49
C CYS A 106 0.88 10.74 -1.77
N CYS A 107 1.21 11.20 -2.97
CA CYS A 107 0.88 12.51 -3.48
C CYS A 107 -0.39 12.40 -4.32
N ILE A 108 -1.49 12.95 -3.80
CA ILE A 108 -2.84 12.93 -4.41
C ILE A 108 -3.03 14.16 -5.29
#